data_AF-A0A934FA73-F1
#
_entry.id   AF-A0A934FA73-F1
#
_cell.length_a   1.000
_cell.length_b   1.000
_cell.length_c   1.000
_cell.angle_alpha   90.00
_cell.angle_beta   90.00
_cell.angle_gamma   90.00
#
_symmetry.space_group_name_H-M   'P 1'
#
loop_
_entity.id
_entity.type
_entity.pdbx_description
1 polymer ?
#
loop_
_entity_poly.entity_id
_entity_poly.type
_entity_poly.pdbx_seq_one_letter_code
_entity_poly.pdbx_strand_id
1 'polypeptide(L)'
;MLPKLIDHPLVRISLGVLVGIPLSAVAMVATPHGLGLGYGGVIKGDPVLIFAGLMTVTGIVAIYGAWYRLLVPHVKMVAAQARRVRFCLYCGVISSLGLAGWAGYETEIALSFALALPAAIGVVLIKGTPIPDAL
;
A
#
# COMPACT_ATOMS: atom_id res chain seq x y z
N MET A 1 15.59 5.20 15.14
CA MET A 1 16.60 4.93 14.08
C MET A 1 15.97 4.79 12.70
N LEU A 2 14.90 3.99 12.54
CA LEU A 2 14.20 3.79 11.27
C LEU A 2 13.75 5.09 10.53
N PRO A 3 13.19 6.12 11.20
CA PRO A 3 12.78 7.36 10.52
C PRO A 3 13.96 8.13 9.92
N LYS A 4 15.12 8.12 10.59
CA LYS A 4 16.35 8.77 10.10
C LYS A 4 16.92 8.05 8.87
N LEU A 5 16.81 6.71 8.83
CA LEU A 5 17.25 5.91 7.69
C LEU A 5 16.38 6.17 6.45
N ILE A 6 15.05 6.15 6.62
CA ILE A 6 14.09 6.37 5.54
C ILE A 6 14.13 7.83 5.06
N ASP A 7 14.55 8.79 5.89
CA ASP A 7 14.67 10.18 5.45
C ASP A 7 15.93 10.47 4.63
N HIS A 8 16.90 9.55 4.60
CA HIS A 8 18.11 9.72 3.81
C HIS A 8 17.77 9.79 2.31
N PRO A 9 18.24 10.82 1.58
CA PRO A 9 17.82 11.07 0.20
C PRO A 9 18.13 9.88 -0.72
N LEU A 10 19.30 9.24 -0.56
CA LEU A 10 19.65 8.04 -1.34
C LEU A 10 18.66 6.89 -1.10
N VAL A 11 18.28 6.63 0.15
CA VAL A 11 17.35 5.54 0.50
C VAL A 11 15.97 5.81 -0.11
N ARG A 12 15.51 7.07 -0.08
CA ARG A 12 14.22 7.48 -0.67
C ARG A 12 14.20 7.33 -2.18
N ILE A 13 15.27 7.76 -2.84
CA ILE A 13 15.40 7.64 -4.30
C ILE A 13 15.48 6.15 -4.68
N SER A 14 16.30 5.36 -4.00
CA SER A 14 16.41 3.91 -4.26
C SER A 14 15.07 3.19 -4.04
N LEU A 15 14.36 3.47 -2.94
CA LEU A 15 13.03 2.91 -2.70
C LEU A 15 12.02 3.36 -3.75
N GLY A 16 12.03 4.63 -4.13
CA GLY A 16 11.13 5.18 -5.15
C GLY A 16 11.37 4.55 -6.52
N VAL A 17 12.63 4.44 -6.96
CA VAL A 17 12.98 3.94 -8.29
C VAL A 17 12.89 2.42 -8.37
N LEU A 18 13.47 1.69 -7.42
CA LEU A 18 13.57 0.22 -7.49
C LEU A 18 12.28 -0.47 -7.07
N VAL A 19 11.48 0.14 -6.19
CA VAL A 19 10.26 -0.47 -5.65
C VAL A 19 9.03 0.33 -6.04
N GLY A 20 9.04 1.65 -5.82
CA GLY A 20 7.89 2.52 -6.04
C GLY A 20 7.39 2.53 -7.48
N ILE A 21 8.28 2.76 -8.45
CA ILE A 21 7.91 2.84 -9.87
C ILE A 21 7.38 1.50 -10.41
N PRO A 22 8.09 0.35 -10.26
CA PRO A 22 7.57 -0.93 -10.74
C PRO A 22 6.22 -1.29 -10.12
N LEU A 23 6.06 -1.07 -8.81
CA LEU A 23 4.84 -1.41 -8.09
C LEU A 23 3.67 -0.50 -8.50
N SER A 24 3.95 0.78 -8.76
CA SER A 24 2.95 1.71 -9.30
C SER A 24 2.54 1.34 -10.72
N ALA A 25 3.48 0.93 -11.57
CA ALA A 25 3.19 0.48 -12.94
C ALA A 25 2.31 -0.78 -12.94
N VAL A 26 2.64 -1.78 -12.12
CA VAL A 26 1.83 -2.99 -11.94
C VAL A 26 0.42 -2.62 -11.44
N ALA A 27 0.32 -1.73 -10.45
CA ALA A 27 -0.98 -1.30 -9.92
C ALA A 27 -1.84 -0.58 -10.98
N MET A 28 -1.24 0.25 -11.84
CA MET A 28 -1.98 0.92 -12.93
C MET A 28 -2.58 -0.08 -13.92
N VAL A 29 -1.85 -1.15 -14.25
CA VAL A 29 -2.33 -2.21 -15.17
C VAL A 29 -3.35 -3.12 -14.48
N ALA A 30 -3.17 -3.41 -13.19
CA ALA A 30 -4.06 -4.28 -12.42
C ALA A 30 -5.36 -3.58 -12.01
N THR A 31 -5.37 -2.26 -11.88
CA THR A 31 -6.53 -1.48 -11.38
C THR A 31 -7.80 -1.70 -12.21
N PRO A 32 -7.79 -1.60 -13.55
CA PRO A 32 -8.98 -1.87 -14.37
C PRO A 32 -9.53 -3.28 -14.16
N HIS A 33 -8.65 -4.27 -14.00
CA HIS A 33 -9.04 -5.66 -13.74
C HIS A 33 -9.71 -5.80 -12.38
N GLY A 34 -9.12 -5.23 -11.32
CA GLY A 34 -9.70 -5.26 -9.98
C GLY A 34 -11.04 -4.53 -9.90
N LEU A 35 -11.18 -3.37 -10.56
CA LEU A 35 -12.46 -2.67 -10.66
C LEU A 35 -13.50 -3.48 -11.43
N GLY A 36 -13.09 -4.16 -12.51
CA GLY A 36 -13.94 -5.06 -13.29
C GLY A 36 -14.44 -6.24 -12.46
N LEU A 37 -13.56 -6.85 -11.63
CA LEU A 37 -13.96 -7.90 -10.68
C LEU A 37 -14.97 -7.36 -9.66
N GLY A 38 -14.71 -6.18 -9.09
CA GLY A 38 -15.64 -5.52 -8.17
C GLY A 38 -17.02 -5.31 -8.78
N TYR A 39 -17.08 -4.75 -9.99
CA TYR A 39 -18.32 -4.52 -10.72
C TYR A 39 -19.05 -5.84 -11.05
N GLY A 40 -18.31 -6.85 -11.53
CA GLY A 40 -18.86 -8.18 -11.78
C GLY A 40 -19.41 -8.85 -10.51
N GLY A 41 -18.75 -8.64 -9.37
CA GLY A 41 -19.23 -9.07 -8.06
C GLY A 41 -20.54 -8.41 -7.66
N VAL A 42 -20.67 -7.09 -7.87
CA VAL A 42 -21.93 -6.37 -7.61
C VAL A 42 -23.07 -6.93 -8.46
N ILE A 43 -22.84 -7.16 -9.76
CA ILE A 43 -23.88 -7.72 -10.66
C ILE A 43 -24.29 -9.12 -10.23
N LYS A 44 -23.33 -9.97 -9.86
CA LYS A 44 -23.57 -11.38 -9.52
C LYS A 44 -23.98 -11.60 -8.07
N GLY A 45 -23.94 -10.56 -7.23
CA GLY A 45 -24.15 -10.67 -5.79
C GLY A 45 -23.03 -11.47 -5.09
N ASP A 46 -21.83 -11.52 -5.65
CA ASP A 46 -20.69 -12.26 -5.11
C ASP A 46 -19.83 -11.35 -4.21
N PRO A 47 -19.88 -11.54 -2.88
CA PRO A 47 -19.14 -10.70 -1.94
C PRO A 47 -17.62 -10.81 -2.07
N VAL A 48 -17.10 -11.93 -2.58
CA VAL A 48 -15.64 -12.16 -2.73
C VAL A 48 -15.10 -11.27 -3.83
N LEU A 49 -15.80 -11.21 -4.97
CA LEU A 49 -15.42 -10.35 -6.09
C LEU A 49 -15.58 -8.87 -5.76
N ILE A 50 -16.63 -8.51 -5.00
CA ILE A 50 -16.81 -7.14 -4.47
C ILE A 50 -15.61 -6.77 -3.58
N PHE A 51 -15.21 -7.67 -2.68
CA PHE A 51 -14.07 -7.48 -1.80
C PHE A 51 -12.77 -7.26 -2.59
N ALA A 52 -12.50 -8.07 -3.62
CA ALA A 52 -11.31 -7.92 -4.47
C ALA A 52 -11.24 -6.53 -5.14
N GLY A 53 -12.38 -6.03 -5.64
CA GLY A 53 -12.47 -4.68 -6.19
C GLY A 53 -12.20 -3.59 -5.14
N LEU A 54 -12.75 -3.76 -3.94
CA LEU A 54 -12.54 -2.82 -2.82
C LEU A 54 -11.08 -2.79 -2.36
N MET A 55 -10.41 -3.94 -2.32
CA MET A 55 -8.97 -4.05 -2.02
C MET A 55 -8.09 -3.39 -3.09
N THR A 56 -8.54 -3.39 -4.35
CA THR A 56 -7.85 -2.69 -5.42
C THR A 56 -7.87 -1.18 -5.21
N VAL A 57 -9.03 -0.61 -4.86
CA VAL A 57 -9.17 0.83 -4.59
C VAL A 57 -8.32 1.26 -3.40
N THR A 58 -8.33 0.49 -2.30
CA THR A 58 -7.52 0.79 -1.12
C THR A 58 -6.01 0.66 -1.40
N GLY A 59 -5.60 -0.24 -2.31
CA GLY A 59 -4.23 -0.33 -2.82
C GLY A 59 -3.77 0.95 -3.53
N ILE A 60 -4.62 1.58 -4.35
CA ILE A 60 -4.29 2.85 -5.02
C ILE A 60 -4.08 3.97 -4.01
N VAL A 61 -4.96 4.06 -3.00
CA VAL A 61 -4.83 5.03 -1.90
C VAL A 61 -3.50 4.84 -1.17
N ALA A 62 -3.06 3.59 -0.99
CA ALA A 62 -1.79 3.30 -0.35
C ALA A 62 -0.58 3.75 -1.15
N ILE A 63 -0.62 3.60 -2.49
CA ILE A 63 0.45 4.07 -3.39
C ILE A 63 0.62 5.58 -3.25
N TYR A 64 -0.49 6.33 -3.19
CA TYR A 64 -0.44 7.77 -2.92
C TYR A 64 0.26 8.08 -1.58
N GLY A 65 -0.12 7.38 -0.52
CA GLY A 65 0.51 7.54 0.81
C GLY A 65 2.01 7.23 0.81
N ALA A 66 2.42 6.15 0.13
CA ALA A 66 3.81 5.74 0.00
C ALA A 66 4.64 6.78 -0.76
N TRP A 67 4.14 7.28 -1.90
CA TRP A 67 4.80 8.35 -2.64
C TRP A 67 4.90 9.64 -1.84
N TYR A 68 3.83 10.04 -1.16
CA TYR A 68 3.88 11.22 -0.31
C TYR A 68 4.95 11.09 0.78
N ARG A 69 5.07 9.91 1.40
CA ARG A 69 6.12 9.64 2.39
C ARG A 69 7.53 9.64 1.79
N LEU A 70 7.69 9.17 0.57
CA LEU A 70 8.96 9.18 -0.15
C LEU A 70 9.33 10.55 -0.69
N LEU A 71 8.39 11.47 -0.89
CA LEU A 71 8.62 12.83 -1.40
C LEU A 71 8.78 13.87 -0.29
N VAL A 72 8.13 13.68 0.86
CA VAL A 72 8.21 14.58 2.01
C VAL A 72 8.88 13.85 3.18
N PRO A 73 10.04 14.31 3.69
CA PRO A 73 10.66 13.71 4.87
C PRO A 73 9.80 13.99 6.11
N HIS A 74 9.79 13.06 7.08
CA HIS A 74 8.87 13.16 8.23
C HIS A 74 9.10 14.42 9.07
N VAL A 75 10.35 14.92 9.12
CA VAL A 75 10.71 16.15 9.86
C VAL A 75 9.99 17.40 9.30
N LYS A 76 9.57 17.36 8.03
CA LYS A 76 8.83 18.45 7.38
C LYS A 76 7.31 18.24 7.40
N MET A 77 6.84 17.11 7.92
CA MET A 77 5.41 16.79 7.95
C MET A 77 4.75 17.39 9.19
N VAL A 78 3.64 18.11 8.97
CA VAL A 78 2.74 18.50 10.06
C VAL A 78 1.93 17.28 10.50
N ALA A 79 1.50 17.22 11.77
CA ALA A 79 0.79 16.07 12.33
C ALA A 79 -0.45 15.64 11.53
N ALA A 80 -1.20 16.58 10.96
CA ALA A 80 -2.33 16.27 10.08
C ALA A 80 -1.90 15.52 8.80
N GLN A 81 -0.77 15.89 8.19
CA GLN A 81 -0.22 15.22 7.02
C GLN A 81 0.30 13.82 7.39
N ALA A 82 1.02 13.70 8.50
CA ALA A 82 1.50 12.42 9.00
C ALA A 82 0.34 11.43 9.26
N ARG A 83 -0.78 11.89 9.84
CA ARG A 83 -1.99 11.09 10.02
C ARG A 83 -2.59 10.62 8.69
N ARG A 84 -2.73 11.51 7.70
CA ARG A 84 -3.25 11.15 6.36
C ARG A 84 -2.36 10.11 5.67
N VAL A 85 -1.04 10.30 5.72
CA VAL A 85 -0.07 9.35 5.16
C VAL A 85 -0.20 7.98 5.83
N ARG A 86 -0.26 7.94 7.16
CA ARG A 86 -0.44 6.68 7.90
C ARG A 86 -1.74 6.00 7.56
N PHE A 87 -2.84 6.73 7.48
CA PHE A 87 -4.13 6.18 7.05
C PHE A 87 -4.03 5.52 5.68
N CYS A 88 -3.44 6.22 4.70
CA CYS A 88 -3.23 5.66 3.37
C CYS A 88 -2.35 4.39 3.41
N LEU A 89 -1.27 4.39 4.18
CA LEU A 89 -0.41 3.22 4.34
C LEU A 89 -1.12 2.05 5.04
N TYR A 90 -1.99 2.33 6.03
CA TYR A 90 -2.83 1.29 6.65
C TYR A 90 -3.79 0.67 5.64
N CYS A 91 -4.42 1.46 4.77
CA CYS A 91 -5.22 0.94 3.66
C CYS A 91 -4.41 -0.04 2.80
N GLY A 92 -3.13 0.25 2.56
CA GLY A 92 -2.24 -0.63 1.80
C GLY A 92 -1.87 -1.92 2.50
N VAL A 93 -1.60 -1.85 3.81
CA VAL A 93 -1.34 -3.06 4.61
C VAL A 93 -2.58 -3.96 4.63
N ILE A 94 -3.76 -3.38 4.85
CA ILE A 94 -5.03 -4.12 4.87
C ILE A 94 -5.29 -4.74 3.49
N SER A 95 -5.12 -3.98 2.40
CA SER A 95 -5.36 -4.49 1.05
C SER A 95 -4.42 -5.62 0.68
N SER A 96 -3.13 -5.46 0.98
CA SER A 96 -2.09 -6.44 0.68
C SER A 96 -2.30 -7.73 1.47
N LEU A 97 -2.65 -7.64 2.76
CA LEU A 97 -2.97 -8.81 3.58
C LEU A 97 -4.28 -9.48 3.17
N GLY A 98 -5.30 -8.69 2.83
CA GLY A 98 -6.58 -9.21 2.36
C GLY A 98 -6.43 -10.00 1.06
N LEU A 99 -5.69 -9.45 0.09
CA LEU A 99 -5.40 -10.12 -1.18
C LEU A 99 -4.46 -11.32 -0.99
N ALA A 100 -3.45 -11.23 -0.11
CA ALA A 100 -2.56 -12.37 0.19
C ALA A 100 -3.31 -13.54 0.84
N GLY A 101 -4.23 -13.24 1.76
CA GLY A 101 -5.10 -14.23 2.40
C GLY A 101 -6.04 -14.89 1.39
N TRP A 102 -6.61 -14.11 0.46
CA TRP A 102 -7.43 -14.67 -0.62
C TRP A 102 -6.61 -15.54 -1.57
N ALA A 103 -5.44 -15.09 -2.03
CA ALA A 103 -4.55 -15.91 -2.87
C ALA A 103 -4.13 -17.22 -2.18
N GLY A 104 -3.98 -17.20 -0.85
CA GLY A 104 -3.60 -18.38 -0.07
C GLY A 104 -4.75 -19.38 0.04
N TYR A 105 -5.98 -18.88 0.08
CA TYR A 105 -7.20 -19.70 0.05
C TYR A 105 -7.36 -20.41 -1.31
N GLU A 106 -7.06 -19.73 -2.42
CA GLU A 106 -7.09 -20.29 -3.78
C GLU A 106 -5.87 -21.19 -4.10
N THR A 107 -5.06 -21.57 -3.10
CA THR A 107 -3.84 -22.38 -3.22
C THR A 107 -2.69 -21.77 -4.04
N GLU A 108 -2.76 -20.48 -4.37
CA GLU A 108 -1.69 -19.75 -5.06
C GLU A 108 -0.64 -19.21 -4.10
N ILE A 109 0.09 -20.12 -3.45
CA ILE A 109 1.06 -19.81 -2.38
C ILE A 109 2.11 -18.78 -2.83
N ALA A 110 2.59 -18.87 -4.08
CA ALA A 110 3.58 -17.93 -4.62
C ALA A 110 3.03 -16.49 -4.71
N LEU A 111 1.75 -16.35 -5.12
CA LEU A 111 1.08 -15.06 -5.22
C LEU A 111 0.83 -14.47 -3.82
N SER A 112 0.48 -15.29 -2.84
CA SER A 112 0.34 -14.85 -1.44
C SER A 112 1.61 -14.22 -0.90
N PHE A 113 2.77 -14.83 -1.13
CA PHE A 113 4.05 -14.26 -0.69
C PHE A 113 4.38 -12.95 -1.40
N ALA A 114 4.13 -12.88 -2.72
CA ALA A 114 4.33 -11.66 -3.49
C ALA A 114 3.44 -10.51 -2.98
N LEU A 115 2.19 -10.80 -2.58
CA LEU A 115 1.24 -9.82 -2.04
C LEU A 115 1.50 -9.46 -0.58
N ALA A 116 2.14 -10.33 0.20
CA ALA A 116 2.55 -10.02 1.58
C ALA A 116 3.73 -9.02 1.65
N LEU A 117 4.59 -8.99 0.62
CA LEU A 117 5.76 -8.11 0.59
C LEU A 117 5.39 -6.60 0.63
N PRO A 118 4.42 -6.11 -0.16
CA PRO A 118 3.87 -4.75 -0.02
C PRO A 118 3.36 -4.43 1.39
N ALA A 119 2.76 -5.39 2.09
CA ALA A 119 2.31 -5.20 3.47
C ALA A 119 3.50 -4.93 4.42
N ALA A 120 4.58 -5.71 4.29
CA ALA A 120 5.79 -5.52 5.07
C ALA A 120 6.43 -4.14 4.80
N ILE A 121 6.49 -3.72 3.54
CA ILE A 121 6.97 -2.38 3.15
C ILE A 121 6.07 -1.29 3.76
N GLY A 122 4.75 -1.46 3.69
CA GLY A 122 3.79 -0.54 4.31
C GLY A 122 4.01 -0.38 5.81
N VAL A 123 4.23 -1.47 6.54
CA VAL A 123 4.54 -1.45 7.98
C VAL A 123 5.83 -0.69 8.27
N VAL A 124 6.88 -0.89 7.47
CA VAL A 124 8.15 -0.16 7.59
C VAL A 124 7.94 1.34 7.38
N LEU A 125 7.17 1.73 6.35
CA LEU A 125 6.86 3.14 6.07
C LEU A 125 5.99 3.78 7.17
N ILE A 126 5.04 3.04 7.75
CA ILE A 126 4.23 3.51 8.89
C ILE A 126 5.13 3.79 10.10
N LYS A 127 6.00 2.83 10.45
CA LYS A 127 6.97 3.01 11.55
C LYS A 127 7.97 4.14 11.27
N GLY A 128 8.28 4.38 9.99
CA GLY A 128 9.08 5.50 9.53
C GLY A 128 8.37 6.86 9.57
N THR A 129 7.08 6.91 9.88
CA THR A 129 6.25 8.13 9.87
C THR A 129 5.66 8.39 11.26
N PRO A 130 6.49 8.77 12.25
CA PRO A 130 5.99 9.12 13.58
C PRO A 130 5.11 10.38 13.53
N ILE A 131 4.12 10.45 14.43
CA ILE A 131 3.26 11.65 14.57
C ILE A 131 3.99 12.62 15.51
N PRO A 132 4.23 13.88 15.10
CA PRO A 132 5.00 14.85 15.89
C PRO A 132 4.47 15.09 17.31
N ASP A 133 3.14 15.07 17.49
CA ASP A 133 2.49 15.42 18.76
C ASP A 133 2.26 14.23 19.70
N ALA A 134 2.80 13.05 19.38
CA ALA A 134 2.57 11.80 20.11
C ALA A 134 3.78 11.32 20.93
N LEU A 135 4.68 12.24 21.28
CA LEU A 135 5.85 12.03 22.15
C LEU A 135 5.70 12.83 23.44
#